data_AF-A0AAW8LN03-F1
#
_entry.id   AF-A0AAW8LN03-F1
#
_cell.length_a   1.000
_cell.length_b   1.000
_cell.length_c   1.000
_cell.angle_alpha   90.00
_cell.angle_beta   90.00
_cell.angle_gamma   90.00
#
_symmetry.space_group_name_H-M   'P 1'
#
loop_
_entity.id
_entity.type
_entity.pdbx_description
1 polymer ?
#
loop_
_entity_poly.entity_id
_entity_poly.type
_entity_poly.pdbx_seq_one_letter_code
_entity_poly.pdbx_strand_id
1 'polypeptide(L)'
;MTELNGTPQAPSEPEAPVEKTAAEKKAEAKAQAAAEKAAAEAEAKAQAEAEAAEKAAAEAEAAVQARIDAALKAQADEYAEAKVAEAKAAVEVAAKAAAEAQAAAQANAVPELTAMQLRVTNKGARAMCHVTHALIPANASTVITYKSMQDKALAKGNFAQINALKGTKRFEVEG
;
A
#
# COMPACT_ATOMS: atom_id res chain seq x y z
N MET A 1 30.08 -122.50 -23.37
CA MET A 1 29.45 -123.49 -22.45
C MET A 1 29.66 -122.94 -21.05
N THR A 2 28.68 -122.58 -20.21
CA THR A 2 27.22 -122.70 -20.20
C THR A 2 26.75 -121.82 -19.01
N GLU A 3 25.64 -121.07 -19.19
CA GLU A 3 24.61 -120.63 -18.20
C GLU A 3 24.98 -119.79 -16.95
N LEU A 4 24.42 -118.58 -16.76
CA LEU A 4 23.07 -118.12 -16.32
C LEU A 4 22.97 -117.85 -14.79
N ASN A 5 22.11 -116.88 -14.47
CA ASN A 5 21.62 -116.39 -13.16
C ASN A 5 22.37 -115.16 -12.66
N GLY A 6 21.73 -114.03 -12.35
CA GLY A 6 20.32 -113.81 -12.00
C GLY A 6 20.33 -112.82 -10.82
N THR A 7 19.83 -111.61 -11.05
CA THR A 7 19.78 -110.48 -10.10
C THR A 7 19.06 -110.87 -8.80
N PRO A 8 19.32 -110.18 -7.68
CA PRO A 8 18.24 -109.30 -7.23
C PRO A 8 18.69 -107.94 -6.68
N GLN A 9 17.96 -106.94 -7.14
CA GLN A 9 17.67 -105.66 -6.52
C GLN A 9 17.04 -105.84 -5.13
N ALA A 10 17.44 -105.04 -4.13
CA ALA A 10 16.59 -104.44 -3.08
C ALA A 10 17.46 -103.72 -2.01
N PRO A 11 16.92 -102.78 -1.23
CA PRO A 11 15.79 -101.90 -1.48
C PRO A 11 16.14 -100.40 -1.30
N SER A 12 15.37 -99.53 -1.96
CA SER A 12 15.19 -98.15 -1.50
C SER A 12 14.41 -98.20 -0.19
N GLU A 13 15.06 -97.90 0.93
CA GLU A 13 14.36 -97.64 2.19
C GLU A 13 13.59 -96.31 2.07
N PRO A 14 12.30 -96.28 2.45
CA PRO A 14 11.58 -95.03 2.66
C PRO A 14 12.06 -94.42 3.98
N GLU A 15 12.66 -93.22 3.94
CA GLU A 15 12.85 -92.42 5.16
C GLU A 15 11.47 -92.14 5.77
N ALA A 16 11.18 -92.83 6.87
CA ALA A 16 10.03 -92.54 7.71
C ALA A 16 10.14 -91.11 8.26
N PRO A 17 9.02 -90.38 8.41
CA PRO A 17 9.04 -89.04 9.00
C PRO A 17 9.57 -89.14 10.44
N VAL A 18 10.66 -88.43 10.73
CA VAL A 18 11.27 -88.38 12.06
C VAL A 18 10.25 -87.76 13.03
N GLU A 19 9.70 -88.58 13.93
CA GLU A 19 8.71 -88.14 14.91
C GLU A 19 9.42 -87.31 16.00
N LYS A 20 9.23 -85.99 15.98
CA LYS A 20 9.85 -85.06 16.96
C LYS A 20 9.55 -85.50 18.40
N THR A 21 10.58 -85.52 19.24
CA THR A 21 10.47 -85.92 20.65
C THR A 21 9.64 -84.91 21.46
N ALA A 22 9.03 -85.34 22.56
CA ALA A 22 8.25 -84.46 23.43
C ALA A 22 9.04 -83.26 23.98
N ALA A 23 10.38 -83.40 24.11
CA ALA A 23 11.28 -82.33 24.50
C ALA A 23 11.42 -81.25 23.43
N GLU A 24 11.53 -81.64 22.15
CA GLU A 24 11.59 -80.70 21.01
C GLU A 24 10.27 -79.95 20.85
N LYS A 25 9.12 -80.65 20.95
CA LYS A 25 7.80 -80.01 20.89
C LYS A 25 7.61 -78.96 22.00
N LYS A 26 8.14 -79.22 23.21
CA LYS A 26 8.09 -78.28 24.34
C LYS A 26 9.03 -77.08 24.15
N ALA A 27 10.21 -77.30 23.56
CA ALA A 27 11.15 -76.22 23.25
C ALA A 27 10.59 -75.29 22.15
N GLU A 28 9.97 -75.86 21.13
CA GLU A 28 9.34 -75.13 20.01
C GLU A 28 8.15 -74.30 20.48
N ALA A 29 7.27 -74.87 21.33
CA ALA A 29 6.16 -74.13 21.93
C ALA A 29 6.64 -72.97 22.83
N LYS A 30 7.74 -73.15 23.57
CA LYS A 30 8.32 -72.08 24.39
C LYS A 30 8.96 -70.98 23.54
N ALA A 31 9.62 -71.35 22.45
CA ALA A 31 10.19 -70.40 21.50
C ALA A 31 9.10 -69.59 20.78
N GLN A 32 8.01 -70.26 20.38
CA GLN A 32 6.87 -69.61 19.74
C GLN A 32 6.18 -68.63 20.69
N ALA A 33 5.91 -69.03 21.94
CA ALA A 33 5.34 -68.13 22.94
C ALA A 33 6.24 -66.92 23.25
N ALA A 34 7.56 -67.10 23.24
CA ALA A 34 8.51 -65.99 23.40
C ALA A 34 8.51 -65.04 22.19
N ALA A 35 8.44 -65.58 20.97
CA ALA A 35 8.35 -64.81 19.74
C ALA A 35 7.04 -64.02 19.66
N GLU A 36 5.92 -64.63 20.05
CA GLU A 36 4.59 -64.00 20.05
C GLU A 36 4.51 -62.86 21.07
N LYS A 37 5.09 -63.05 22.26
CA LYS A 37 5.21 -61.99 23.26
C LYS A 37 6.09 -60.83 22.76
N ALA A 38 7.23 -61.13 22.13
CA ALA A 38 8.12 -60.11 21.57
C ALA A 38 7.45 -59.34 20.41
N ALA A 39 6.67 -60.02 19.58
CA ALA A 39 5.88 -59.39 18.51
C ALA A 39 4.81 -58.46 19.09
N ALA A 40 4.08 -58.88 20.12
CA ALA A 40 3.08 -58.04 20.77
C ALA A 40 3.69 -56.80 21.46
N GLU A 41 4.84 -56.93 22.11
CA GLU A 41 5.56 -55.78 22.70
C GLU A 41 6.09 -54.81 21.62
N ALA A 42 6.58 -55.32 20.49
CA ALA A 42 7.01 -54.50 19.36
C ALA A 42 5.84 -53.75 18.71
N GLU A 43 4.70 -54.41 18.55
CA GLU A 43 3.49 -53.82 17.99
C GLU A 43 2.93 -52.73 18.92
N ALA A 44 2.86 -52.98 20.23
CA ALA A 44 2.42 -51.99 21.21
C ALA A 44 3.35 -50.75 21.22
N LYS A 45 4.66 -50.96 21.10
CA LYS A 45 5.62 -49.86 21.02
C LYS A 45 5.45 -49.05 19.73
N ALA A 46 5.25 -49.71 18.59
CA ALA A 46 5.05 -49.04 17.31
C ALA A 46 3.74 -48.22 17.31
N GLN A 47 2.67 -48.73 17.91
CA GLN A 47 1.41 -48.00 18.06
C GLN A 47 1.59 -46.75 18.95
N ALA A 48 2.28 -46.86 20.07
CA ALA A 48 2.55 -45.73 20.96
C ALA A 48 3.42 -44.65 20.28
N GLU A 49 4.43 -45.05 19.51
CA GLU A 49 5.26 -44.11 18.74
C GLU A 49 4.46 -43.42 17.62
N ALA A 50 3.57 -44.15 16.94
CA ALA A 50 2.69 -43.59 15.92
C ALA A 50 1.70 -42.57 16.50
N GLU A 51 1.06 -42.88 17.62
CA GLU A 51 0.12 -41.96 18.31
C GLU A 51 0.83 -40.69 18.81
N ALA A 52 2.05 -40.84 19.35
CA ALA A 52 2.87 -39.70 19.76
C ALA A 52 3.28 -38.82 18.57
N ALA A 53 3.63 -39.42 17.43
CA ALA A 53 3.97 -38.69 16.22
C ALA A 53 2.76 -37.96 15.63
N GLU A 54 1.57 -38.57 15.63
CA GLU A 54 0.33 -37.94 15.17
C GLU A 54 -0.05 -36.74 16.04
N LYS A 55 0.05 -36.90 17.37
CA LYS A 55 -0.22 -35.79 18.30
C LYS A 55 0.77 -34.64 18.10
N ALA A 56 2.05 -34.93 17.94
CA ALA A 56 3.07 -33.92 17.67
C ALA A 56 2.83 -33.21 16.33
N ALA A 57 2.39 -33.92 15.30
CA ALA A 57 2.04 -33.35 14.01
C ALA A 57 0.82 -32.40 14.12
N ALA A 58 -0.22 -32.82 14.82
CA ALA A 58 -1.42 -31.99 15.05
C ALA A 58 -1.10 -30.70 15.85
N GLU A 59 -0.25 -30.81 16.88
CA GLU A 59 0.21 -29.64 17.66
C GLU A 59 1.07 -28.69 16.80
N ALA A 60 1.94 -29.23 15.94
CA ALA A 60 2.73 -28.43 15.01
C ALA A 60 1.85 -27.71 13.98
N GLU A 61 0.85 -28.39 13.42
CA GLU A 61 -0.10 -27.81 12.46
C GLU A 61 -0.91 -26.68 13.12
N ALA A 62 -1.42 -26.89 14.33
CA ALA A 62 -2.12 -25.85 15.10
C ALA A 62 -1.22 -24.64 15.39
N ALA A 63 0.05 -24.86 15.72
CA ALA A 63 1.01 -23.79 15.95
C ALA A 63 1.34 -23.00 14.67
N VAL A 64 1.41 -23.66 13.51
CA VAL A 64 1.59 -23.00 12.21
C VAL A 64 0.35 -22.18 11.86
N GLN A 65 -0.85 -22.74 12.04
CA GLN A 65 -2.10 -22.03 11.76
C GLN A 65 -2.23 -20.77 12.62
N ALA A 66 -1.95 -20.86 13.92
CA ALA A 66 -1.97 -19.70 14.82
C ALA A 66 -0.98 -18.59 14.38
N ARG A 67 0.19 -18.97 13.83
CA ARG A 67 1.16 -18.01 13.29
C ARG A 67 0.65 -17.34 12.01
N ILE A 68 -0.01 -18.09 11.13
CA ILE A 68 -0.62 -17.55 9.91
C ILE A 68 -1.71 -16.54 10.27
N ASP A 69 -2.60 -16.88 11.21
CA ASP A 69 -3.68 -16.00 11.64
C ASP A 69 -3.16 -14.72 12.28
N ALA A 70 -2.12 -14.83 13.11
CA ALA A 70 -1.46 -13.66 13.71
C ALA A 70 -0.81 -12.76 12.65
N ALA A 71 -0.15 -13.33 11.65
CA ALA A 71 0.49 -12.59 10.56
C ALA A 71 -0.54 -11.86 9.67
N LEU A 72 -1.65 -12.53 9.34
CA LEU A 72 -2.74 -11.93 8.57
C LEU A 72 -3.39 -10.76 9.31
N LYS A 73 -3.61 -10.91 10.62
CA LYS A 73 -4.16 -9.83 11.45
C LYS A 73 -3.21 -8.63 11.49
N ALA A 74 -1.92 -8.84 11.74
CA ALA A 74 -0.93 -7.77 11.76
C ALA A 74 -0.86 -7.02 10.42
N GLN A 75 -0.90 -7.74 9.29
CA GLN A 75 -0.90 -7.13 7.97
C GLN A 75 -2.18 -6.30 7.70
N ALA A 76 -3.34 -6.77 8.15
CA ALA A 76 -4.59 -6.04 8.03
C ALA A 76 -4.58 -4.73 8.85
N ASP A 77 -4.05 -4.79 10.07
CA ASP A 77 -3.91 -3.61 10.93
C ASP A 77 -2.95 -2.58 10.31
N GLU A 78 -1.79 -3.01 9.79
CA GLU A 78 -0.82 -2.14 9.12
C GLU A 78 -1.41 -1.47 7.86
N TYR A 79 -2.17 -2.23 7.05
CA TYR A 79 -2.85 -1.67 5.87
C TYR A 79 -3.92 -0.64 6.26
N ALA A 80 -4.68 -0.90 7.33
CA ALA A 80 -5.69 0.03 7.82
C ALA A 80 -5.07 1.33 8.32
N GLU A 81 -3.97 1.26 9.08
CA GLU A 81 -3.24 2.45 9.56
C GLU A 81 -2.65 3.26 8.40
N ALA A 82 -2.07 2.61 7.40
CA ALA A 82 -1.55 3.27 6.21
C ALA A 82 -2.65 4.02 5.44
N LYS A 83 -3.84 3.42 5.29
CA LYS A 83 -4.97 4.06 4.61
C LYS A 83 -5.53 5.25 5.38
N VAL A 84 -5.55 5.19 6.71
CA VAL A 84 -5.95 6.33 7.55
C VAL A 84 -4.93 7.47 7.47
N ALA A 85 -3.64 7.16 7.43
CA ALA A 85 -2.58 8.16 7.27
C ALA A 85 -2.64 8.85 5.90
N GLU A 86 -2.85 8.10 4.83
CA GLU A 86 -3.02 8.61 3.46
C GLU A 86 -4.23 9.56 3.37
N ALA A 87 -5.37 9.17 3.97
CA ALA A 87 -6.57 10.00 4.00
C ALA A 87 -6.35 11.32 4.78
N LYS A 88 -5.65 11.27 5.92
CA LYS A 88 -5.31 12.49 6.68
C LYS A 88 -4.41 13.43 5.90
N ALA A 89 -3.38 12.89 5.24
CA ALA A 89 -2.48 13.69 4.41
C ALA A 89 -3.22 14.35 3.23
N ALA A 90 -4.14 13.63 2.58
CA ALA A 90 -4.95 14.18 1.49
C ALA A 90 -5.86 15.34 1.96
N VAL A 91 -6.46 15.22 3.16
CA VAL A 91 -7.28 16.30 3.74
C VAL A 91 -6.44 17.52 4.09
N GLU A 92 -5.23 17.34 4.62
CA GLU A 92 -4.34 18.46 4.96
C GLU A 92 -3.84 19.20 3.71
N VAL A 93 -3.49 18.48 2.65
CA VAL A 93 -3.11 19.07 1.35
C VAL A 93 -4.29 19.83 0.74
N ALA A 94 -5.50 19.26 0.78
CA ALA A 94 -6.70 19.93 0.28
C ALA A 94 -7.03 21.21 1.09
N ALA A 95 -6.87 21.17 2.41
CA ALA A 95 -7.10 22.33 3.28
C ALA A 95 -6.08 23.46 2.99
N LYS A 96 -4.81 23.12 2.79
CA LYS A 96 -3.77 24.09 2.44
C LYS A 96 -3.98 24.69 1.04
N ALA A 97 -4.35 23.87 0.07
CA ALA A 97 -4.69 24.34 -1.28
C ALA A 97 -5.92 25.26 -1.28
N ALA A 98 -6.94 24.97 -0.46
CA ALA A 98 -8.10 25.85 -0.30
C ALA A 98 -7.72 27.19 0.33
N ALA A 99 -6.83 27.20 1.33
CA ALA A 99 -6.34 28.43 1.95
C ALA A 99 -5.50 29.28 0.98
N GLU A 100 -4.62 28.65 0.17
CA GLU A 100 -3.84 29.35 -0.86
C GLU A 100 -4.73 29.89 -1.99
N ALA A 101 -5.77 29.16 -2.41
CA ALA A 101 -6.74 29.64 -3.38
C ALA A 101 -7.53 30.86 -2.86
N GLN A 102 -7.91 30.87 -1.58
CA GLN A 102 -8.55 32.02 -0.95
C GLN A 102 -7.62 33.23 -0.82
N ALA A 103 -6.35 33.01 -0.49
CA ALA A 103 -5.34 34.07 -0.43
C ALA A 103 -5.04 34.65 -1.82
N ALA A 104 -4.96 33.81 -2.86
CA ALA A 104 -4.76 34.25 -4.24
C ALA A 104 -5.97 35.02 -4.78
N ALA A 105 -7.20 34.62 -4.41
CA ALA A 105 -8.42 35.34 -4.77
C ALA A 105 -8.47 36.74 -4.12
N GLN A 106 -7.98 36.89 -2.89
CA GLN A 106 -7.89 38.20 -2.23
C GLN A 106 -6.75 39.07 -2.80
N ALA A 107 -5.65 38.48 -3.27
CA ALA A 107 -4.53 39.20 -3.87
C ALA A 107 -4.82 39.71 -5.29
N ASN A 108 -5.75 39.08 -6.02
CA ASN A 108 -6.08 39.43 -7.42
C ASN A 108 -7.36 40.27 -7.57
N ALA A 109 -7.94 40.74 -6.47
CA ALA A 109 -9.00 41.72 -6.53
C ALA A 109 -8.43 43.05 -7.03
N VAL A 110 -8.50 43.28 -8.35
CA VAL A 110 -8.34 44.61 -8.94
C VAL A 110 -9.36 45.49 -8.22
N PRO A 111 -8.93 46.50 -7.43
CA PRO A 111 -9.87 47.31 -6.67
C PRO A 111 -10.84 47.95 -7.67
N GLU A 112 -12.12 47.61 -7.52
CA GLU A 112 -13.18 48.16 -8.35
C GLU A 112 -13.17 49.67 -8.13
N LEU A 113 -12.95 50.42 -9.22
CA LEU A 113 -12.87 51.87 -9.15
C LEU A 113 -14.23 52.40 -8.71
N THR A 114 -14.26 53.12 -7.60
CA THR A 114 -15.49 53.80 -7.18
C THR A 114 -15.89 54.85 -8.22
N ALA A 115 -17.17 55.26 -8.24
CA ALA A 115 -17.68 56.23 -9.22
C ALA A 115 -16.85 57.54 -9.29
N MET A 116 -16.14 57.89 -8.22
CA MET A 116 -15.30 59.10 -8.09
C MET A 116 -13.80 58.85 -8.31
N GLN A 117 -13.39 57.66 -8.74
CA GLN A 117 -12.00 57.32 -8.99
C GLN A 117 -11.71 57.19 -10.49
N LEU A 118 -10.51 57.62 -10.90
CA LEU A 118 -9.92 57.25 -12.19
C LEU A 118 -8.58 56.58 -11.94
N ARG A 119 -8.34 55.49 -12.64
CA ARG A 119 -6.99 54.93 -12.77
C ARG A 119 -6.32 55.57 -13.96
N VAL A 120 -5.18 56.22 -13.72
CA VAL A 120 -4.37 56.86 -14.76
C VAL A 120 -3.03 56.15 -14.83
N THR A 121 -2.75 55.54 -15.98
CA THR A 121 -1.46 54.91 -16.31
C THR A 121 -0.63 55.86 -17.15
N ASN A 122 0.52 56.27 -16.63
CA ASN A 122 1.43 57.19 -17.32
C ASN A 122 2.59 56.40 -17.96
N LYS A 123 2.63 56.37 -19.29
CA LYS A 123 3.67 55.71 -20.10
C LYS A 123 4.86 56.61 -20.42
N GLY A 124 4.98 57.75 -19.74
CA GLY A 124 6.05 58.71 -19.97
C GLY A 124 6.68 59.20 -18.67
N ALA A 125 7.35 60.35 -18.72
CA ALA A 125 7.96 60.96 -17.54
C ALA A 125 6.92 61.30 -16.46
N ARG A 126 7.36 61.55 -15.23
CA ARG A 126 6.51 61.96 -14.11
C ARG A 126 5.64 63.17 -14.47
N ALA A 127 4.37 63.16 -14.06
CA ALA A 127 3.42 64.24 -14.36
C ALA A 127 2.53 64.53 -13.14
N MET A 128 1.89 65.70 -13.13
CA MET A 128 0.93 66.10 -12.10
C MET A 128 -0.47 66.20 -12.72
N CYS A 129 -1.48 65.65 -12.04
CA CYS A 129 -2.87 65.90 -12.38
C CYS A 129 -3.25 67.33 -11.96
N HIS A 130 -3.66 68.17 -12.89
CA HIS A 130 -3.97 69.57 -12.61
C HIS A 130 -5.27 69.76 -11.81
N VAL A 131 -6.14 68.74 -11.78
CA VAL A 131 -7.43 68.82 -11.09
C VAL A 131 -7.30 68.51 -9.59
N THR A 132 -6.47 67.52 -9.25
CA THR A 132 -6.29 67.06 -7.85
C THR A 132 -4.91 67.35 -7.29
N HIS A 133 -3.99 67.89 -8.09
CA HIS A 133 -2.56 68.02 -7.81
C HIS A 133 -1.87 66.70 -7.45
N ALA A 134 -2.51 65.55 -7.77
CA ALA A 134 -1.95 64.24 -7.54
C ALA A 134 -0.74 64.00 -8.44
N LEU A 135 0.33 63.47 -7.87
CA LEU A 135 1.53 63.09 -8.61
C LEU A 135 1.33 61.73 -9.27
N ILE A 136 1.60 61.65 -10.57
CA ILE A 136 1.52 60.43 -11.36
C ILE A 136 2.96 59.99 -11.68
N PRO A 137 3.45 58.87 -11.12
CA PRO A 137 4.81 58.40 -11.35
C PRO A 137 5.05 58.07 -12.83
N ALA A 138 6.31 57.98 -13.22
CA ALA A 138 6.68 57.53 -14.56
C ALA A 138 6.45 56.01 -14.67
N ASN A 139 5.90 55.56 -15.80
CA ASN A 139 5.65 54.15 -16.11
C ASN A 139 4.84 53.39 -15.05
N ALA A 140 3.90 54.08 -14.38
CA ALA A 140 3.07 53.49 -13.33
C ALA A 140 1.60 53.91 -13.47
N SER A 141 0.72 53.10 -12.88
CA SER A 141 -0.71 53.39 -12.73
C SER A 141 -1.00 53.96 -11.35
N THR A 142 -1.82 55.00 -11.27
CA THR A 142 -2.23 55.61 -10.01
C THR A 142 -3.73 55.80 -10.01
N VAL A 143 -4.39 55.44 -8.90
CA VAL A 143 -5.80 55.70 -8.69
C VAL A 143 -5.94 57.10 -8.06
N ILE A 144 -6.62 58.00 -8.76
CA ILE A 144 -6.87 59.36 -8.32
C ILE A 144 -8.33 59.45 -7.88
N THR A 145 -8.57 59.84 -6.62
CA THR A 145 -9.91 60.09 -6.08
C THR A 145 -10.26 61.57 -6.26
N TYR A 146 -11.41 61.84 -6.87
CA TYR A 146 -11.91 63.20 -7.13
C TYR A 146 -12.98 63.59 -6.10
N LYS A 147 -13.12 64.90 -5.87
CA LYS A 147 -14.13 65.45 -4.94
C LYS A 147 -15.53 65.47 -5.56
N SER A 148 -15.63 65.50 -6.89
CA SER A 148 -16.89 65.54 -7.63
C SER A 148 -16.81 64.79 -8.97
N MET A 149 -17.96 64.40 -9.54
CA MET A 149 -18.05 63.81 -10.88
C MET A 149 -17.61 64.78 -11.98
N GLN A 150 -17.81 66.09 -11.77
CA GLN A 150 -17.42 67.13 -12.70
C GLN A 150 -15.89 67.22 -12.80
N ASP A 151 -15.20 67.17 -11.66
CA ASP A 151 -13.73 67.14 -11.60
C ASP A 151 -13.16 65.89 -12.29
N LYS A 152 -13.82 64.74 -12.09
CA LYS A 152 -13.48 63.48 -12.76
C LYS A 152 -13.58 63.63 -14.29
N ALA A 153 -14.70 64.17 -14.78
CA ALA A 153 -14.92 64.38 -16.21
C ALA A 153 -13.91 65.38 -16.80
N LEU A 154 -13.63 66.46 -16.07
CA LEU A 154 -12.64 67.47 -16.45
C LEU A 154 -11.23 66.86 -16.55
N ALA A 155 -10.84 66.03 -15.57
CA ALA A 155 -9.56 65.34 -15.59
C ALA A 155 -9.43 64.39 -16.79
N LYS A 156 -10.48 63.62 -17.08
CA LYS A 156 -10.54 62.73 -18.26
C LYS A 156 -10.37 63.52 -19.57
N GLY A 157 -11.03 64.67 -19.67
CA GLY A 157 -10.87 65.62 -20.78
C GLY A 157 -9.44 66.14 -20.92
N ASN A 158 -8.83 66.57 -19.81
CA ASN A 158 -7.45 67.07 -19.79
C ASN A 158 -6.45 66.01 -20.23
N PHE A 159 -6.56 64.76 -19.75
CA PHE A 159 -5.69 63.67 -20.19
C PHE A 159 -5.87 63.35 -21.68
N ALA A 160 -7.12 63.36 -22.17
CA ALA A 160 -7.40 63.16 -23.59
C ALA A 160 -6.78 64.27 -24.46
N GLN A 161 -6.86 65.53 -24.02
CA GLN A 161 -6.22 66.66 -24.70
C GLN A 161 -4.69 66.53 -24.71
N ILE A 162 -4.09 66.16 -23.58
CA ILE A 162 -2.63 65.99 -23.50
C ILE A 162 -2.17 64.86 -24.44
N ASN A 163 -2.93 63.77 -24.53
CA ASN A 163 -2.66 62.69 -25.48
C ASN A 163 -2.79 63.16 -26.94
N ALA A 164 -3.80 63.97 -27.26
CA ALA A 164 -3.98 64.52 -28.59
C ALA A 164 -2.83 65.47 -28.99
N LEU A 165 -2.36 66.31 -28.06
CA LEU A 165 -1.27 67.27 -28.29
C LEU A 165 0.11 66.61 -28.48
N LYS A 166 0.36 65.46 -27.84
CA LYS A 166 1.68 64.79 -27.86
C LYS A 166 1.84 63.77 -28.98
N GLY A 167 0.83 63.58 -29.85
CA GLY A 167 0.84 62.62 -30.96
C GLY A 167 0.94 61.14 -30.55
N THR A 168 1.11 60.87 -29.26
CA THR A 168 1.27 59.55 -28.65
C THR A 168 0.44 59.50 -27.37
N LYS A 169 -0.27 58.38 -27.14
CA LYS A 169 -1.08 58.16 -25.94
C LYS A 169 -0.16 57.96 -24.73
N ARG A 170 0.17 59.06 -24.05
CA ARG A 170 1.01 59.05 -22.84
C ARG A 170 0.23 58.58 -21.62
N PHE A 171 -1.04 58.92 -21.52
CA PHE A 171 -1.90 58.57 -20.39
C PHE A 171 -3.00 57.60 -20.84
N GLU A 172 -3.14 56.46 -20.18
CA GLU A 172 -4.32 55.60 -20.28
C GLU A 172 -5.19 55.83 -19.07
N VAL A 173 -6.46 56.14 -19.29
CA VAL A 173 -7.41 56.51 -18.23
C VAL A 173 -8.54 55.51 -18.22
N GLU A 174 -8.70 54.79 -17.10
CA GLU A 174 -9.76 53.82 -16.85
C GLU A 174 -10.66 54.31 -15.72
N GLY A 175 -11.99 54.27 -15.94
CA GLY A 175 -13.02 54.68 -14.98
C GLY A 175 -14.08 55.60 -15.55
#